data_AF-A0A7S3GE82-F1
#
_entry.id   AF-A0A7S3GE82-F1
#
_cell.length_a   1.000
_cell.length_b   1.000
_cell.length_c   1.000
_cell.angle_alpha   90.00
_cell.angle_beta   90.00
_cell.angle_gamma   90.00
#
_symmetry.space_group_name_H-M   'P 1'
#
loop_
_entity.id
_entity.type
_entity.pdbx_description
1 polymer ?
#
loop_
_entity_poly.entity_id
_entity_poly.type
_entity_poly.pdbx_seq_one_letter_code
_entity_poly.pdbx_strand_id
1 'polypeptide(L)'
;MQADARSLPLRSGVYDLVLDKGLIDQFFILEDEGLETGMAHLQSELARVLRRGGHYAFVTIGNKYDRLYSLKKVGVWEEKIEVVELRPSTNTLGASYLFVVTKK
;
A
#
# COMPACT_ATOMS: atom_id res chain seq x y z
N MET A 1 14.50 9.10 -12.61
CA MET A 1 14.57 7.62 -12.60
C MET A 1 13.16 7.11 -12.88
N GLN A 2 13.01 6.13 -13.76
CA GLN A 2 11.74 5.47 -14.07
C GLN A 2 11.85 4.00 -13.65
N ALA A 3 10.87 3.48 -12.92
CA ALA A 3 10.84 2.10 -12.44
C ALA A 3 9.39 1.63 -12.25
N ASP A 4 9.19 0.30 -12.32
CA ASP A 4 7.95 -0.35 -11.91
C ASP A 4 8.00 -0.58 -10.39
N ALA A 5 6.97 -0.14 -9.66
CA ALA A 5 6.91 -0.30 -8.21
C ALA A 5 6.82 -1.77 -7.74
N ARG A 6 6.48 -2.70 -8.64
CA ARG A 6 6.52 -4.15 -8.41
C ARG A 6 7.93 -4.74 -8.54
N SER A 7 8.90 -3.97 -9.04
CA SER A 7 10.31 -4.37 -9.17
C SER A 7 11.22 -3.13 -9.14
N LEU A 8 11.52 -2.67 -7.93
CA LEU A 8 12.31 -1.48 -7.69
C LEU A 8 13.82 -1.79 -7.80
N PRO A 9 14.60 -0.98 -8.53
CA PRO A 9 16.06 -1.11 -8.60
C PRO A 9 16.75 -0.58 -7.33
N LEU A 10 16.20 -0.93 -6.15
CA LEU A 10 16.61 -0.45 -4.84
C LEU A 10 17.06 -1.62 -3.96
N ARG A 11 17.95 -1.35 -3.02
CA ARG A 11 18.45 -2.36 -2.09
C ARG A 11 17.36 -2.79 -1.11
N SER A 12 17.38 -4.06 -0.71
CA SER A 12 16.49 -4.59 0.32
C SER A 12 16.87 -4.06 1.71
N GLY A 13 15.89 -3.76 2.54
CA GLY A 13 16.10 -3.51 3.97
C GLY A 13 16.80 -2.19 4.33
N VAL A 14 16.79 -1.19 3.46
CA VAL A 14 17.54 0.05 3.67
C VAL A 14 16.67 1.27 3.99
N TYR A 15 15.36 1.20 3.75
CA TYR A 15 14.45 2.34 3.96
C TYR A 15 13.65 2.22 5.24
N ASP A 16 13.42 3.36 5.90
CA ASP A 16 12.59 3.48 7.10
C ASP A 16 11.10 3.68 6.76
N LEU A 17 10.83 4.34 5.63
CA LEU A 17 9.50 4.75 5.22
C LEU A 17 9.35 4.66 3.70
N VAL A 18 8.22 4.11 3.27
CA VAL A 18 7.71 4.22 1.90
C VAL A 18 6.42 5.02 1.94
N LEU A 19 6.29 5.98 1.01
CA LEU A 19 5.08 6.79 0.83
C LEU A 19 4.41 6.44 -0.50
N ASP A 20 3.11 6.16 -0.47
CA ASP A 20 2.27 6.01 -1.65
C ASP A 20 1.07 6.96 -1.59
N LYS A 21 0.71 7.55 -2.73
CA LYS A 21 -0.54 8.26 -2.93
C LYS A 21 -1.20 7.79 -4.23
N GLY A 22 -2.14 6.86 -4.12
CA GLY A 22 -2.98 6.40 -5.23
C GLY A 22 -2.36 5.37 -6.19
N LEU A 23 -1.14 4.88 -5.96
CA LEU A 23 -0.60 3.73 -6.71
C LEU A 23 -1.42 2.48 -6.40
N ILE A 24 -1.68 2.23 -5.11
CA ILE A 24 -2.45 1.06 -4.69
C ILE A 24 -3.87 1.05 -5.28
N ASP A 25 -4.47 2.24 -5.49
CA ASP A 25 -5.83 2.37 -6.04
C ASP A 25 -5.94 1.82 -7.47
N GLN A 26 -4.87 1.90 -8.26
CA GLN A 26 -4.85 1.36 -9.62
C GLN A 26 -5.17 -0.13 -9.66
N PHE A 27 -4.78 -0.88 -8.63
CA PHE A 27 -5.02 -2.31 -8.54
C PHE A 27 -6.42 -2.68 -8.05
N PHE A 28 -7.18 -1.70 -7.52
CA PHE A 28 -8.56 -1.91 -7.08
C PHE A 28 -9.59 -1.36 -8.07
N ILE A 29 -9.19 -0.46 -8.97
CA ILE A 29 -10.07 0.12 -9.99
C ILE A 29 -10.10 -0.73 -11.25
N LEU A 30 -8.96 -1.34 -11.60
CA LEU A 30 -8.90 -2.25 -12.73
C LEU A 30 -9.59 -3.56 -12.31
N GLU A 31 -10.51 -4.08 -13.12
CA GLU A 31 -11.13 -5.40 -12.93
C GLU A 31 -10.42 -6.38 -13.87
N ASP A 32 -9.31 -6.97 -13.44
CA ASP A 32 -8.52 -7.92 -14.22
C ASP A 32 -7.97 -9.03 -13.32
N GLU A 33 -8.03 -10.28 -13.78
CA GLU A 33 -7.65 -11.49 -13.03
C GLU A 33 -6.17 -11.49 -12.61
N GLY A 34 -5.30 -10.75 -13.31
CA GLY A 34 -3.88 -10.60 -12.97
C GLY A 34 -3.56 -9.64 -11.81
N LEU A 35 -4.55 -8.92 -11.29
CA LEU A 35 -4.33 -7.86 -10.30
C LEU A 35 -4.05 -8.36 -8.90
N GLU A 36 -4.59 -9.52 -8.51
CA GLU A 36 -4.26 -10.11 -7.21
C GLU A 36 -2.76 -10.42 -7.11
N THR A 37 -2.19 -11.01 -8.16
CA THR A 37 -0.75 -11.29 -8.26
C THR A 37 0.06 -9.98 -8.33
N GLY A 38 -0.42 -8.99 -9.09
CA GLY A 38 0.22 -7.67 -9.18
C GLY A 38 0.28 -6.94 -7.85
N MET A 39 -0.82 -6.96 -7.08
CA MET A 39 -0.92 -6.37 -5.75
C MET A 39 0.00 -7.08 -4.76
N ALA A 40 0.03 -8.42 -4.78
CA ALA A 40 0.94 -9.19 -3.94
C ALA A 40 2.41 -8.84 -4.23
N HIS A 41 2.80 -8.78 -5.51
CA HIS A 41 4.14 -8.37 -5.91
C HIS A 41 4.47 -6.95 -5.47
N LEU A 42 3.55 -6.00 -5.63
CA LEU A 42 3.73 -4.63 -5.14
C LEU A 42 4.01 -4.64 -3.64
N GLN A 43 3.14 -5.24 -2.84
CA GLN A 43 3.30 -5.23 -1.38
C GLN A 43 4.56 -5.95 -0.93
N SER A 44 4.91 -7.08 -1.55
CA SER A 44 6.17 -7.78 -1.28
C SER A 44 7.39 -6.93 -1.62
N GLU A 45 7.35 -6.18 -2.72
CA GLU A 45 8.46 -5.32 -3.14
C GLU A 45 8.63 -4.10 -2.23
N LEU A 46 7.53 -3.45 -1.83
CA LEU A 46 7.56 -2.38 -0.84
C LEU A 46 8.08 -2.87 0.52
N ALA A 47 7.63 -4.05 0.95
CA ALA A 47 8.17 -4.68 2.15
C ALA A 47 9.65 -5.03 1.96
N ARG A 48 10.10 -5.50 0.79
CA ARG A 48 11.51 -5.86 0.54
C ARG A 48 12.46 -4.70 0.79
N VAL A 49 12.13 -3.51 0.28
CA VAL A 49 13.00 -2.33 0.38
C VAL A 49 13.02 -1.74 1.79
N LEU A 50 11.95 -1.92 2.56
CA LEU A 50 11.88 -1.50 3.97
C LEU A 50 12.76 -2.37 4.88
N ARG A 51 13.43 -1.75 5.84
CA ARG A 51 14.03 -2.47 6.97
C ARG A 51 12.93 -3.13 7.83
N ARG A 52 13.27 -4.13 8.64
CA ARG A 52 12.34 -4.67 9.65
C ARG A 52 11.90 -3.55 10.60
N GLY A 53 10.61 -3.43 10.87
CA GLY A 53 10.03 -2.30 11.62
C GLY A 53 9.94 -0.99 10.82
N GLY A 54 10.30 -0.99 9.54
CA GLY A 54 10.04 0.11 8.63
C GLY A 54 8.55 0.21 8.28
N HIS A 55 8.11 1.40 7.88
CA HIS A 55 6.70 1.71 7.70
C HIS A 55 6.38 1.91 6.22
N TYR A 56 5.22 1.43 5.82
CA TYR A 56 4.59 1.80 4.56
C TYR A 56 3.35 2.64 4.89
N ALA A 57 3.35 3.89 4.44
CA ALA A 57 2.24 4.79 4.63
C ALA A 57 1.63 5.15 3.27
N PHE A 58 0.32 4.95 3.12
CA PHE A 58 -0.34 5.20 1.85
C PHE A 58 -1.70 5.87 1.99
N VAL A 59 -1.96 6.80 1.08
CA VAL A 59 -3.25 7.46 0.94
C VAL A 59 -4.02 6.82 -0.21
N THR A 60 -5.26 6.43 0.07
CA THR A 60 -6.14 5.69 -0.84
C THR A 60 -7.56 6.24 -0.77
N ILE A 61 -8.31 6.08 -1.85
CA ILE A 61 -9.74 6.33 -1.91
C ILE A 61 -10.53 5.00 -1.95
N GLY A 62 -11.79 5.03 -1.52
CA GLY A 62 -12.68 3.87 -1.57
C GLY A 62 -12.82 3.13 -0.25
N ASN A 63 -13.23 1.86 -0.30
CA ASN A 63 -13.60 1.10 0.91
C ASN A 63 -12.36 0.61 1.69
N LYS A 64 -12.22 1.09 2.94
CA LYS A 64 -11.13 0.70 3.84
C LYS A 64 -11.05 -0.80 4.15
N TYR A 65 -12.16 -1.53 4.12
CA TYR A 65 -12.18 -2.97 4.45
C TYR A 65 -11.50 -3.80 3.36
N ASP A 66 -11.64 -3.43 2.09
CA ASP A 66 -10.97 -4.10 0.98
C ASP A 66 -9.46 -3.90 1.04
N ARG A 67 -9.04 -2.68 1.43
CA ARG A 67 -7.63 -2.35 1.68
C ARG A 67 -7.05 -3.18 2.81
N LEU A 68 -7.74 -3.26 3.95
CA LEU A 68 -7.34 -4.08 5.09
C LEU A 68 -7.24 -5.57 4.73
N TYR A 69 -8.22 -6.08 3.97
CA TYR A 69 -8.22 -7.47 3.53
C TYR A 69 -6.99 -7.77 2.65
N SER A 70 -6.73 -6.91 1.67
CA SER A 70 -5.57 -7.03 0.78
C SER A 70 -4.24 -7.02 1.53
N LEU A 71 -4.06 -6.09 2.48
CA LEU A 71 -2.85 -6.02 3.31
C LEU A 71 -2.64 -7.32 4.12
N LYS A 72 -3.71 -7.84 4.72
CA LYS A 72 -3.63 -9.07 5.54
C LYS A 72 -3.31 -10.31 4.71
N LYS A 73 -3.78 -10.39 3.47
CA LYS A 73 -3.59 -11.54 2.57
C LYS A 73 -2.11 -11.80 2.24
N VAL A 74 -1.28 -10.76 2.14
CA VAL A 74 0.15 -10.90 1.76
C VAL A 74 1.02 -11.37 2.94
N GLY A 75 0.60 -11.11 4.18
CA GLY A 75 1.24 -11.66 5.38
C GLY A 75 2.61 -11.05 5.76
N VAL A 76 3.08 -10.01 5.06
CA VAL A 76 4.37 -9.31 5.32
C VAL A 76 4.26 -8.15 6.31
N TRP A 77 3.04 -7.70 6.60
CA TRP A 77 2.74 -6.57 7.49
C TRP A 77 2.31 -7.03 8.89
N GLU A 78 2.66 -6.28 9.92
CA GLU A 78 2.16 -6.49 11.28
C GLU A 78 0.62 -6.46 11.35
N GLU A 79 0.05 -7.09 12.39
CA GLU A 79 -1.41 -7.13 12.57
C GLU A 79 -2.00 -5.78 12.98
N LYS A 80 -1.20 -4.94 13.64
CA LYS A 80 -1.60 -3.60 14.05
C LYS A 80 -1.45 -2.63 12.87
N ILE A 81 -2.58 -2.34 12.22
CA ILE A 81 -2.67 -1.40 11.11
C ILE A 81 -3.33 -0.12 11.60
N GLU A 82 -2.67 1.01 11.42
CA GLU A 82 -3.23 2.31 11.77
C GLU A 82 -3.96 2.90 10.56
N VAL A 83 -5.20 3.38 10.78
CA VAL A 83 -6.05 3.94 9.71
C VAL A 83 -6.60 5.28 10.19
N VAL A 84 -6.34 6.33 9.41
CA VAL A 84 -6.86 7.67 9.65
C VAL A 84 -7.80 8.02 8.51
N GLU A 85 -9.06 8.29 8.84
CA GLU A 85 -10.02 8.86 7.90
C GLU A 85 -9.68 10.33 7.66
N LEU A 86 -9.40 10.68 6.42
CA LEU A 86 -9.07 12.03 6.02
C LEU A 86 -10.36 12.77 5.71
N ARG A 87 -10.51 13.99 6.27
CA ARG A 87 -11.73 14.79 6.07
C ARG A 87 -11.99 15.00 4.58
N PRO A 88 -13.24 14.85 4.11
CA PRO A 88 -13.56 15.15 2.72
C PRO A 88 -13.29 16.64 2.46
N SER A 89 -12.34 16.93 1.56
CA SER A 89 -12.33 18.24 0.91
C SER A 89 -13.60 18.33 0.10
N THR A 90 -14.31 19.45 0.19
CA THR A 90 -15.71 19.67 -0.18
C THR A 90 -16.17 19.30 -1.60
N ASN A 91 -15.36 18.67 -2.46
CA ASN A 91 -15.66 18.48 -3.88
C ASN A 91 -15.12 17.21 -4.60
N THR A 92 -14.81 16.07 -3.95
CA THR A 92 -14.45 14.85 -4.74
C THR A 92 -14.82 13.49 -4.10
N LEU A 93 -15.59 12.70 -4.89
CA LEU A 93 -15.63 11.24 -5.11
C LEU A 93 -15.51 10.19 -3.98
N GLY A 94 -15.44 10.55 -2.69
CA GLY A 94 -15.57 9.58 -1.58
C GLY A 94 -14.59 9.81 -0.43
N ALA A 95 -14.73 9.01 0.63
CA ALA A 95 -13.83 9.05 1.78
C ALA A 95 -12.39 8.66 1.35
N SER A 96 -11.41 9.39 1.88
CA SER A 96 -9.98 9.09 1.71
C SER A 96 -9.41 8.60 3.04
N TYR A 97 -8.47 7.67 2.97
CA TYR A 97 -7.86 7.07 4.15
C TYR A 97 -6.34 7.11 4.04
N LEU A 98 -5.67 7.42 5.14
CA LEU A 98 -4.25 7.15 5.33
C LEU A 98 -4.11 5.85 6.11
N PHE A 99 -3.42 4.90 5.52
CA PHE A 99 -2.98 3.68 6.18
C PHE A 99 -1.51 3.81 6.56
N VAL A 100 -1.15 3.34 7.74
CA VAL A 100 0.23 3.11 8.15
C VAL A 100 0.36 1.66 8.59
N VAL A 101 1.24 0.92 7.92
CA VAL A 101 1.55 -0.48 8.22
C VAL A 101 3.03 -0.67 8.47
N THR A 102 3.36 -1.56 9.39
CA THR A 102 4.74 -1.86 9.77
C THR A 102 5.16 -3.19 9.17
N LYS A 103 6.39 -3.26 8.64
CA LYS A 103 6.97 -4.52 8.15
C LYS A 103 7.38 -5.43 9.32
N LYS A 104 6.96 -6.71 9.27
CA LYS A 104 7.38 -7.77 10.20
C LYS A 104 8.91 -7.98 10.27
#